data_AF-A0A9Q9RIG8-F1
#
_entry.id   AF-A0A9Q9RIG8-F1
#
_cell.length_a   1.000
_cell.length_b   1.000
_cell.length_c   1.000
_cell.angle_alpha   90.00
_cell.angle_beta   90.00
_cell.angle_gamma   90.00
#
_symmetry.space_group_name_H-M   'P 1'
#
loop_
_entity.id
_entity.type
_entity.pdbx_description
1 polymer ?
#
loop_
_entity_poly.entity_id
_entity_poly.type
_entity_poly.pdbx_seq_one_letter_code
_entity_poly.pdbx_strand_id
1 'polypeptide(L)'
;MTTLYQQSVPVLVKYLKNLSFMLQKGAKFCDEKEMKHEDLLTYPKFLASRLGAQNIPTFEDDEQTFEQLQARITRTIEVLEGVDPEVINGKENEEIIMESKMGNFRFTGQRYVSEYVIPNFHFHLTSAYCIMRTQGVPLDKPLKNKTHKQFHKNTPNFNFFKMSEPPSTRVQTPEVDSSEVQRTAHVQSLMDRLRAKSPIYNFIMSSAELISTTQGSVTTRLVLNENHLNSSGNLHGAVSATIIDFTTGLAIASWDLRDTTGASVDMHISYLSAARLGDTVEIVSTAEKVGGSVAFTSIRISKVEKDGGLKLVTLGQHTKYVKASQPKTQ
;
A
#
# COMPACT_ATOMS: atom_id res chain seq x y z
N MET A 1 17.85 -6.13 6.68
CA MET A 1 16.75 -5.38 6.01
C MET A 1 16.50 -6.03 4.65
N THR A 2 15.31 -5.85 4.07
CA THR A 2 15.02 -6.28 2.68
C THR A 2 15.72 -5.34 1.71
N THR A 3 16.53 -5.85 0.78
CA THR A 3 17.31 -4.98 -0.12
C THR A 3 16.45 -4.33 -1.19
N LEU A 4 16.91 -3.24 -1.83
CA LEU A 4 16.18 -2.62 -2.95
C LEU A 4 15.84 -3.61 -4.06
N TYR A 5 16.75 -4.52 -4.41
CA TYR A 5 16.49 -5.56 -5.41
C TYR A 5 15.31 -6.44 -4.99
N GLN A 6 15.33 -6.95 -3.75
CA GLN A 6 14.26 -7.81 -3.21
C GLN A 6 12.91 -7.10 -3.13
N GLN A 7 12.89 -5.79 -2.87
CA GLN A 7 11.67 -4.97 -2.86
C GLN A 7 11.10 -4.70 -4.26
N SER A 8 11.92 -4.74 -5.32
CA SER A 8 11.56 -4.27 -6.67
C SER A 8 11.52 -5.38 -7.72
N VAL A 9 12.66 -5.94 -8.11
CA VAL A 9 12.79 -6.78 -9.32
C VAL A 9 11.87 -8.02 -9.29
N PRO A 10 11.87 -8.88 -8.25
CA PRO A 10 10.97 -10.04 -8.20
C PRO A 10 9.49 -9.65 -8.15
N VAL A 11 9.16 -8.50 -7.59
CA VAL A 11 7.80 -7.98 -7.48
C VAL A 11 7.29 -7.54 -8.85
N LEU A 12 8.08 -6.74 -9.58
CA LEU A 12 7.78 -6.28 -10.94
C LEU A 12 7.65 -7.46 -11.91
N VAL A 13 8.60 -8.40 -11.89
CA VAL A 13 8.58 -9.63 -12.70
C VAL A 13 7.31 -10.45 -12.47
N LYS A 14 6.92 -10.67 -11.21
CA LYS A 14 5.69 -11.41 -10.86
C LYS A 14 4.45 -10.74 -11.45
N TYR A 15 4.35 -9.42 -11.38
CA TYR A 15 3.19 -8.70 -11.91
C TYR A 15 3.21 -8.53 -13.43
N LEU A 16 4.37 -8.46 -14.07
CA LEU A 16 4.50 -8.56 -15.53
C LEU A 16 4.02 -9.92 -16.05
N LYS A 17 4.35 -11.01 -15.35
CA LYS A 17 3.81 -12.35 -15.64
C LYS A 17 2.27 -12.41 -15.47
N ASN A 18 1.71 -11.68 -14.49
CA ASN A 18 0.25 -11.51 -14.40
C ASN A 18 -0.33 -10.69 -15.57
N LEU A 19 0.33 -9.62 -16.01
CA LEU A 19 -0.09 -8.81 -17.16
C LEU A 19 -0.09 -9.62 -18.46
N SER A 20 0.95 -10.44 -18.68
CA SER A 20 1.01 -11.39 -19.80
C SER A 20 -0.21 -12.34 -19.80
N PHE A 21 -0.57 -12.90 -18.64
CA PHE A 21 -1.77 -13.74 -18.51
C PHE A 21 -3.08 -12.98 -18.77
N MET A 22 -3.19 -11.71 -18.35
CA MET A 22 -4.35 -10.87 -18.65
C MET A 22 -4.47 -10.59 -20.15
N LEU A 23 -3.36 -10.27 -20.83
CA LEU A 23 -3.30 -10.08 -22.28
C LEU A 23 -3.65 -11.36 -23.05
N GLN A 24 -3.22 -12.55 -22.59
CA GLN A 24 -3.63 -13.84 -23.17
C GLN A 24 -5.15 -14.04 -23.08
N LYS A 25 -5.75 -13.72 -21.92
CA LYS A 25 -7.21 -13.73 -21.75
C LYS A 25 -7.90 -12.68 -22.63
N GLY A 26 -7.28 -11.52 -22.85
CA GLY A 26 -7.76 -10.44 -23.72
C GLY A 26 -7.81 -10.86 -25.19
N ALA A 27 -6.69 -11.33 -25.75
CA ALA A 27 -6.62 -11.84 -27.12
C ALA A 27 -7.66 -12.94 -27.37
N LYS A 28 -7.67 -13.97 -26.50
CA LYS A 28 -8.64 -15.07 -26.59
C LYS A 28 -10.10 -14.58 -26.51
N PHE A 29 -10.39 -13.56 -25.70
CA PHE A 29 -11.73 -12.99 -25.63
C PHE A 29 -12.11 -12.26 -26.92
N CYS A 30 -11.18 -11.54 -27.55
CA CYS A 30 -11.41 -10.94 -28.87
C CYS A 30 -11.71 -12.01 -29.92
N ASP A 31 -10.93 -13.11 -29.95
CA ASP A 31 -11.13 -14.24 -30.85
C ASP A 31 -12.51 -14.90 -30.64
N GLU A 32 -12.89 -15.17 -29.39
CA GLU A 32 -14.21 -15.74 -29.00
C GLU A 32 -15.39 -14.79 -29.26
N LYS A 33 -15.14 -13.51 -29.57
CA LYS A 33 -16.16 -12.46 -29.79
C LYS A 33 -16.15 -11.86 -31.19
N GLU A 34 -15.27 -12.33 -32.08
CA GLU A 34 -15.05 -11.74 -33.41
C GLU A 34 -14.74 -10.23 -33.36
N MET A 35 -14.18 -9.76 -32.23
CA MET A 35 -13.74 -8.38 -32.03
C MET A 35 -12.35 -8.18 -32.63
N LYS A 36 -12.07 -7.01 -33.20
CA LYS A 36 -10.71 -6.69 -33.60
C LYS A 36 -9.85 -6.51 -32.35
N HIS A 37 -8.62 -7.04 -32.40
CA HIS A 37 -7.68 -6.89 -31.30
C HIS A 37 -7.39 -5.41 -31.00
N GLU A 38 -7.33 -4.57 -32.04
CA GLU A 38 -7.18 -3.10 -31.98
C GLU A 38 -8.20 -2.41 -31.06
N ASP A 39 -9.46 -2.89 -31.03
CA ASP A 39 -10.55 -2.32 -30.23
C ASP A 39 -10.30 -2.47 -28.71
N LEU A 40 -9.49 -3.46 -28.31
CA LEU A 40 -9.09 -3.72 -26.92
C LEU A 40 -7.71 -3.11 -26.56
N LEU A 41 -6.94 -2.68 -27.56
CA LEU A 41 -5.55 -2.20 -27.41
C LEU A 41 -5.41 -0.67 -27.39
N THR A 42 -6.49 0.06 -27.63
CA THR A 42 -6.47 1.53 -27.61
C THR A 42 -6.46 2.07 -26.17
N TYR A 43 -5.49 2.94 -25.84
CA TYR A 43 -5.26 3.66 -24.56
C TYR A 43 -4.61 2.89 -23.38
N PRO A 44 -3.78 3.57 -22.56
CA PRO A 44 -2.56 4.31 -22.92
C PRO A 44 -1.29 3.62 -22.34
N LYS A 45 -0.22 3.58 -23.15
CA LYS A 45 1.05 2.89 -22.86
C LYS A 45 1.99 3.75 -22.01
N PHE A 46 2.52 3.23 -20.89
CA PHE A 46 3.74 3.73 -20.22
C PHE A 46 4.31 2.70 -19.23
N LEU A 47 5.60 2.35 -19.33
CA LEU A 47 6.64 2.38 -18.27
C LEU A 47 7.94 1.67 -18.74
N ALA A 48 9.12 2.32 -18.60
CA ALA A 48 10.38 1.72 -18.10
C ALA A 48 11.64 2.58 -18.42
N SER A 49 12.33 3.07 -17.38
CA SER A 49 13.81 3.08 -17.23
C SER A 49 14.18 3.84 -15.94
N ARG A 50 15.50 4.00 -15.66
CA ARG A 50 16.11 4.79 -14.56
C ARG A 50 16.14 4.14 -13.16
N LEU A 51 16.89 3.04 -13.01
CA LEU A 51 17.38 2.55 -11.69
C LEU A 51 18.92 2.41 -11.65
N GLY A 52 19.64 3.25 -12.40
CA GLY A 52 21.11 3.27 -12.39
C GLY A 52 21.81 2.09 -13.08
N ALA A 53 21.08 1.05 -13.51
CA ALA A 53 21.61 0.09 -14.47
C ALA A 53 21.86 0.81 -15.81
N GLN A 54 23.14 0.95 -16.16
CA GLN A 54 23.54 1.45 -17.47
C GLN A 54 23.13 0.43 -18.55
N ASN A 55 22.85 0.92 -19.75
CA ASN A 55 22.42 0.10 -20.89
C ASN A 55 21.09 -0.66 -20.70
N ILE A 56 20.16 -0.20 -19.84
CA ILE A 56 18.74 -0.59 -20.01
C ILE A 56 18.32 -0.11 -21.41
N PRO A 57 17.91 -1.01 -22.34
CA PRO A 57 17.44 -0.60 -23.65
C PRO A 57 16.18 0.24 -23.50
N THR A 58 16.15 1.40 -24.16
CA THR A 58 14.88 2.08 -24.42
C THR A 58 14.18 1.31 -25.52
N PHE A 59 12.95 0.87 -25.27
CA PHE A 59 12.11 0.23 -26.26
C PHE A 59 11.22 1.28 -26.92
N GLU A 60 11.14 1.27 -28.25
CA GLU A 60 10.14 2.05 -29.00
C GLU A 60 8.73 1.61 -28.60
N ASP A 61 7.80 2.56 -28.48
CA ASP A 61 6.41 2.30 -28.04
C ASP A 61 5.47 2.04 -29.24
N ASP A 62 5.89 1.16 -30.16
CA ASP A 62 5.27 0.94 -31.48
C ASP A 62 4.29 -0.24 -31.55
N GLU A 63 4.04 -0.97 -30.46
CA GLU A 63 3.17 -2.16 -30.45
C GLU A 63 1.71 -1.85 -30.81
N GLN A 64 1.14 -2.65 -31.71
CA GLN A 64 -0.24 -2.56 -32.19
C GLN A 64 -1.01 -3.88 -32.02
N THR A 65 -0.34 -4.98 -31.66
CA THR A 65 -0.96 -6.30 -31.47
C THR A 65 -0.69 -6.90 -30.09
N PHE A 66 -1.49 -7.90 -29.69
CA PHE A 66 -1.25 -8.63 -28.44
C PHE A 66 0.10 -9.36 -28.46
N GLU A 67 0.51 -9.90 -29.61
CA GLU A 67 1.80 -10.60 -29.80
C GLU A 67 2.97 -9.66 -29.55
N GLN A 68 2.90 -8.43 -30.05
CA GLN A 68 3.92 -7.40 -29.82
C GLN A 68 3.97 -6.98 -28.34
N LEU A 69 2.82 -6.84 -27.67
CA LEU A 69 2.78 -6.57 -26.23
C LEU A 69 3.31 -7.73 -25.38
N GLN A 70 3.03 -8.98 -25.76
CA GLN A 70 3.64 -10.16 -25.12
C GLN A 70 5.16 -10.14 -25.29
N ALA A 71 5.65 -9.87 -26.51
CA ALA A 71 7.08 -9.76 -26.78
C ALA A 71 7.74 -8.59 -26.03
N ARG A 72 7.06 -7.45 -25.85
CA ARG A 72 7.50 -6.34 -25.00
C ARG A 72 7.59 -6.77 -23.53
N ILE A 73 6.60 -7.50 -23.01
CA ILE A 73 6.62 -8.02 -21.62
C ILE A 73 7.74 -9.03 -21.41
N THR A 74 7.91 -10.01 -22.33
CA THR A 74 8.98 -11.01 -22.25
C THR A 74 10.35 -10.33 -22.23
N ARG A 75 10.64 -9.43 -23.19
CA ARG A 75 11.90 -8.64 -23.20
C ARG A 75 12.09 -7.81 -21.92
N THR A 76 11.01 -7.26 -21.36
CA THR A 76 11.09 -6.50 -20.10
C THR A 76 11.40 -7.40 -18.89
N ILE A 77 10.82 -8.61 -18.85
CA ILE A 77 11.13 -9.62 -17.83
C ILE A 77 12.59 -10.07 -17.95
N GLU A 78 13.07 -10.37 -19.16
CA GLU A 78 14.46 -10.75 -19.42
C GLU A 78 15.45 -9.68 -18.97
N VAL A 79 15.18 -8.40 -19.27
CA VAL A 79 16.00 -7.27 -18.78
C VAL A 79 15.99 -7.18 -17.25
N LEU A 80 14.84 -7.37 -16.60
CA LEU A 80 14.72 -7.31 -15.14
C LEU A 80 15.38 -8.49 -14.44
N GLU A 81 15.17 -9.71 -14.92
CA GLU A 81 15.79 -10.93 -14.39
C GLU A 81 17.31 -10.96 -14.64
N GLY A 82 17.78 -10.26 -15.69
CA GLY A 82 19.20 -10.06 -15.98
C GLY A 82 19.89 -8.94 -15.19
N VAL A 83 19.20 -8.18 -14.33
CA VAL A 83 19.86 -7.19 -13.48
C VAL A 83 20.58 -7.87 -12.32
N ASP A 84 21.90 -7.66 -12.23
CA ASP A 84 22.70 -8.03 -11.06
C ASP A 84 22.20 -7.26 -9.81
N PRO A 85 21.80 -7.96 -8.72
CA PRO A 85 21.37 -7.33 -7.48
C PRO A 85 22.36 -6.30 -6.93
N GLU A 86 23.67 -6.52 -7.09
CA GLU A 86 24.71 -5.63 -6.54
C GLU A 86 24.80 -4.28 -7.28
N VAL A 87 24.16 -4.15 -8.44
CA VAL A 87 24.02 -2.86 -9.14
C VAL A 87 22.96 -1.97 -8.50
N ILE A 88 22.02 -2.53 -7.71
CA ILE A 88 20.91 -1.81 -7.05
C ILE A 88 21.05 -1.80 -5.52
N ASN A 89 21.52 -2.91 -4.91
CA ASN A 89 21.71 -3.00 -3.46
C ASN A 89 22.73 -1.95 -2.95
N GLY A 90 22.52 -1.40 -1.75
CA GLY A 90 23.41 -0.38 -1.17
C GLY A 90 23.12 1.06 -1.64
N LYS A 91 22.24 1.23 -2.64
CA LYS A 91 21.86 2.53 -3.20
C LYS A 91 20.63 3.16 -2.55
N GLU A 92 20.19 2.66 -1.39
CA GLU A 92 19.01 3.12 -0.65
C GLU A 92 19.02 4.66 -0.43
N ASN A 93 20.21 5.23 -0.27
CA ASN A 93 20.44 6.65 0.02
C ASN A 93 21.05 7.46 -1.16
N GLU A 94 21.38 6.84 -2.30
CA GLU A 94 21.90 7.57 -3.47
C GLU A 94 20.81 8.48 -4.06
N GLU A 95 21.20 9.68 -4.52
CA GLU A 95 20.25 10.62 -5.12
C GLU A 95 19.90 10.20 -6.56
N ILE A 96 18.61 10.07 -6.83
CA ILE A 96 18.04 9.88 -8.16
C ILE A 96 17.32 11.17 -8.56
N ILE A 97 17.81 11.81 -9.63
CA ILE A 97 17.20 13.01 -10.21
C ILE A 97 16.37 12.60 -11.44
N MET A 98 15.07 12.85 -11.39
CA MET A 98 14.16 12.70 -12.51
C MET A 98 13.86 14.08 -13.10
N GLU A 99 14.50 14.39 -14.22
CA GLU A 99 14.28 15.60 -14.98
C GLU A 99 12.92 15.57 -15.70
N SER A 100 12.17 16.67 -15.62
CA SER A 100 10.89 16.85 -16.30
C SER A 100 10.73 18.30 -16.75
N LYS A 101 9.94 18.52 -17.80
CA LYS A 101 9.59 19.86 -18.32
C LYS A 101 8.87 20.74 -17.28
N MET A 102 8.36 20.15 -16.20
CA MET A 102 7.70 20.83 -15.09
C MET A 102 8.58 21.02 -13.84
N GLY A 103 9.87 20.64 -13.91
CA GLY A 103 10.82 20.70 -12.81
C GLY A 103 11.48 19.35 -12.49
N ASN A 104 12.63 19.38 -11.83
CA ASN A 104 13.39 18.18 -11.47
C ASN A 104 12.89 17.60 -10.14
N PHE A 105 12.49 16.33 -10.14
CA PHE A 105 12.13 15.60 -8.93
C PHE A 105 13.36 14.88 -8.38
N ARG A 106 13.57 14.96 -7.06
CA ARG A 106 14.70 14.35 -6.35
C ARG A 106 14.21 13.28 -5.39
N PHE A 107 14.83 12.11 -5.45
CA PHE A 107 14.54 10.97 -4.58
C PHE A 107 15.83 10.39 -4.05
N THR A 108 15.78 9.64 -2.93
CA THR A 108 16.80 8.61 -2.67
C THR A 108 16.42 7.32 -3.39
N GLY A 109 17.35 6.39 -3.61
CA GLY A 109 17.04 5.10 -4.25
C GLY A 109 15.88 4.33 -3.60
N GLN A 110 15.81 4.32 -2.26
CA GLN A 110 14.69 3.72 -1.53
C GLN A 110 13.36 4.45 -1.79
N ARG A 111 13.34 5.78 -1.68
CA ARG A 111 12.12 6.57 -1.94
C ARG A 111 11.67 6.45 -3.39
N TYR A 112 12.61 6.42 -4.34
CA TYR A 112 12.29 6.24 -5.75
C TYR A 112 11.62 4.88 -6.01
N VAL A 113 12.12 3.79 -5.43
CA VAL A 113 11.48 2.47 -5.55
C VAL A 113 10.09 2.45 -4.91
N SER A 114 9.96 2.90 -3.66
CA SER A 114 8.71 2.75 -2.88
C SER A 114 7.63 3.79 -3.16
N GLU A 115 8.01 5.04 -3.48
CA GLU A 115 7.07 6.15 -3.71
C GLU A 115 6.82 6.42 -5.20
N TYR A 116 7.73 6.02 -6.09
CA TYR A 116 7.60 6.28 -7.53
C TYR A 116 7.44 5.00 -8.36
N VAL A 117 8.42 4.09 -8.38
CA VAL A 117 8.41 2.93 -9.29
C VAL A 117 7.24 1.99 -9.00
N ILE A 118 7.13 1.50 -7.76
CA ILE A 118 6.09 0.54 -7.37
C ILE A 118 4.67 1.14 -7.53
N PRO A 119 4.37 2.36 -7.05
CA PRO A 119 3.04 2.96 -7.23
C PRO A 119 2.66 3.22 -8.69
N ASN A 120 3.57 3.76 -9.52
CA ASN A 120 3.26 3.98 -10.95
C ASN A 120 3.04 2.65 -11.67
N PHE A 121 3.89 1.64 -11.44
CA PHE A 121 3.72 0.32 -12.03
C PHE A 121 2.36 -0.30 -11.66
N HIS A 122 1.97 -0.23 -10.38
CA HIS A 122 0.66 -0.73 -9.92
C HIS A 122 -0.52 0.07 -10.50
N PHE A 123 -0.39 1.38 -10.67
CA PHE A 123 -1.39 2.22 -11.33
C PHE A 123 -1.63 1.76 -12.78
N HIS A 124 -0.57 1.53 -13.57
CA HIS A 124 -0.69 1.07 -14.95
C HIS A 124 -1.21 -0.38 -15.05
N LEU A 125 -0.73 -1.29 -14.20
CA LEU A 125 -1.23 -2.67 -14.13
C LEU A 125 -2.73 -2.74 -13.81
N THR A 126 -3.16 -1.95 -12.82
CA THR A 126 -4.58 -1.87 -12.41
C THR A 126 -5.42 -1.23 -13.51
N SER A 127 -4.90 -0.21 -14.20
CA SER A 127 -5.57 0.40 -15.35
C SER A 127 -5.79 -0.61 -16.48
N ALA A 128 -4.78 -1.42 -16.81
CA ALA A 128 -4.91 -2.48 -17.82
C ALA A 128 -5.96 -3.54 -17.42
N TYR A 129 -5.97 -3.96 -16.14
CA TYR A 129 -7.03 -4.82 -15.61
C TYR A 129 -8.43 -4.19 -15.77
N CYS A 130 -8.60 -2.93 -15.37
CA CYS A 130 -9.87 -2.22 -15.42
C CYS A 130 -10.38 -2.04 -16.86
N ILE A 131 -9.50 -1.72 -17.82
CA ILE A 131 -9.83 -1.61 -19.25
C ILE A 131 -10.38 -2.95 -19.75
N MET A 132 -9.61 -4.03 -19.61
CA MET A 132 -10.03 -5.37 -20.04
C MET A 132 -11.33 -5.83 -19.34
N ARG A 133 -11.49 -5.53 -18.04
CA ARG A 133 -12.70 -5.89 -17.30
C ARG A 133 -13.93 -5.11 -17.77
N THR A 134 -13.75 -3.83 -18.13
CA THR A 134 -14.80 -2.98 -18.70
C THR A 134 -15.23 -3.47 -20.08
N GLN A 135 -14.28 -3.95 -20.89
CA GLN A 135 -14.54 -4.57 -22.20
C GLN A 135 -15.10 -6.01 -22.09
N GLY A 136 -15.41 -6.49 -20.89
CA GLY A 136 -16.05 -7.79 -20.67
C GLY A 136 -15.11 -9.00 -20.64
N VAL A 137 -13.79 -8.80 -20.78
CA VAL A 137 -12.80 -9.89 -20.72
C VAL A 137 -12.96 -10.65 -19.40
N PRO A 138 -13.03 -11.99 -19.41
CA PRO A 138 -13.17 -12.81 -18.22
C PRO A 138 -11.86 -12.87 -17.44
N LEU A 139 -11.41 -11.74 -16.87
CA LEU A 139 -10.27 -11.64 -15.94
C LEU A 139 -10.64 -12.05 -14.50
N ASP A 140 -11.53 -13.04 -14.36
CA ASP A 140 -11.66 -13.73 -13.09
C ASP A 140 -10.37 -14.46 -12.75
N LYS A 141 -10.05 -14.47 -11.45
CA LYS A 141 -9.08 -15.39 -10.85
C LYS A 141 -9.47 -16.82 -11.28
N PRO A 142 -8.55 -17.78 -11.49
CA PRO A 142 -8.92 -19.17 -11.76
C PRO A 142 -9.64 -19.78 -10.54
N LEU A 143 -10.95 -19.53 -10.46
CA LEU A 143 -11.83 -19.86 -9.37
C LEU A 143 -12.43 -21.24 -9.64
N LYS A 144 -11.84 -22.29 -9.06
CA LYS A 144 -12.45 -23.62 -9.02
C LYS A 144 -13.78 -23.66 -8.22
N ASN A 145 -14.19 -22.55 -7.58
CA ASN A 145 -15.36 -22.47 -6.72
C ASN A 145 -16.42 -21.50 -7.28
N LYS A 146 -17.67 -21.97 -7.38
CA LYS A 146 -18.76 -21.42 -8.22
C LYS A 146 -19.38 -20.08 -7.77
N THR A 147 -18.96 -19.50 -6.65
CA THR A 147 -19.75 -18.49 -5.91
C THR A 147 -19.63 -17.04 -6.40
N HIS A 148 -18.69 -16.72 -7.31
CA HIS A 148 -18.36 -15.33 -7.65
C HIS A 148 -19.16 -14.72 -8.83
N LYS A 149 -20.05 -15.48 -9.50
CA LYS A 149 -20.89 -14.96 -10.60
C LYS A 149 -21.92 -13.91 -10.15
N GLN A 150 -22.23 -13.82 -8.85
CA GLN A 150 -23.25 -12.91 -8.32
C GLN A 150 -22.83 -11.42 -8.32
N PHE A 151 -21.54 -11.11 -8.21
CA PHE A 151 -21.07 -9.75 -7.90
C PHE A 151 -20.98 -8.79 -9.09
N HIS A 152 -20.93 -9.27 -10.33
CA HIS A 152 -20.65 -8.43 -11.51
C HIS A 152 -21.84 -7.66 -12.09
N LYS A 153 -22.98 -7.58 -11.41
CA LYS A 153 -24.16 -6.86 -11.93
C LYS A 153 -24.24 -5.38 -11.57
N ASN A 154 -23.66 -4.92 -10.46
CA ASN A 154 -23.99 -3.61 -9.89
C ASN A 154 -22.76 -2.81 -9.37
N THR A 155 -22.13 -1.98 -10.22
CA THR A 155 -21.47 -0.72 -9.78
C THR A 155 -21.14 0.21 -10.97
N PRO A 156 -21.47 1.52 -10.91
CA PRO A 156 -20.94 2.54 -11.83
C PRO A 156 -19.66 3.23 -11.29
N ASN A 157 -18.91 3.87 -12.19
CA ASN A 157 -17.58 4.47 -11.98
C ASN A 157 -17.60 5.85 -11.27
N PHE A 158 -16.48 6.28 -10.65
CA PHE A 158 -15.67 7.45 -11.11
C PHE A 158 -14.42 7.81 -10.24
N ASN A 159 -13.34 8.14 -10.97
CA ASN A 159 -11.98 8.68 -10.69
C ASN A 159 -11.78 9.69 -9.53
N PHE A 160 -10.77 9.57 -8.63
CA PHE A 160 -9.30 9.87 -8.69
C PHE A 160 -8.87 11.37 -8.64
N PHE A 161 -7.92 11.76 -7.75
CA PHE A 161 -6.75 12.63 -8.07
C PHE A 161 -5.64 12.74 -6.96
N LYS A 162 -4.38 12.96 -7.39
CA LYS A 162 -3.05 12.94 -6.69
C LYS A 162 -2.78 14.16 -5.76
N MET A 163 -2.11 14.15 -4.59
CA MET A 163 -0.74 13.73 -4.11
C MET A 163 0.46 14.69 -4.40
N SER A 164 1.20 15.12 -3.35
CA SER A 164 2.70 15.23 -3.26
C SER A 164 3.27 15.91 -1.98
N GLU A 165 4.57 15.66 -1.67
CA GLU A 165 5.35 16.09 -0.47
C GLU A 165 6.88 16.24 -0.82
N PRO A 166 7.88 16.08 0.09
CA PRO A 166 8.40 16.88 1.24
C PRO A 166 9.89 17.32 1.02
N PRO A 167 10.75 17.69 2.03
CA PRO A 167 11.71 16.69 2.59
C PRO A 167 12.39 16.94 4.00
N SER A 168 12.91 15.84 4.61
CA SER A 168 14.18 15.61 5.38
C SER A 168 14.85 16.64 6.34
N THR A 169 15.67 16.31 7.37
CA THR A 169 15.94 15.11 8.26
C THR A 169 17.05 15.43 9.30
N ARG A 170 16.91 15.05 10.60
CA ARG A 170 18.01 14.52 11.46
C ARG A 170 17.48 13.91 12.78
N VAL A 171 18.16 12.89 13.33
CA VAL A 171 17.81 12.22 14.60
C VAL A 171 18.98 12.31 15.59
N GLN A 172 18.66 12.61 16.85
CA GLN A 172 19.50 12.38 18.04
C GLN A 172 18.65 11.63 19.08
N THR A 173 19.28 10.83 19.94
CA THR A 173 18.62 10.05 21.01
C THR A 173 18.05 10.98 22.09
N PRO A 174 16.75 10.95 22.43
CA PRO A 174 16.16 11.92 23.36
C PRO A 174 16.31 11.55 24.83
N GLU A 175 16.45 12.59 25.65
CA GLU A 175 15.99 12.60 27.04
C GLU A 175 14.46 12.36 27.08
N VAL A 176 13.93 11.75 28.15
CA VAL A 176 12.48 11.48 28.25
C VAL A 176 11.71 12.78 28.44
N ASP A 177 11.20 13.31 27.32
CA ASP A 177 10.50 14.59 27.25
C ASP A 177 9.12 14.53 27.92
N SER A 178 8.86 15.51 28.78
CA SER A 178 7.54 15.80 29.36
C SER A 178 6.39 15.86 28.34
N SER A 179 6.67 16.21 27.08
CA SER A 179 5.67 16.23 26.00
C SER A 179 5.18 14.83 25.61
N GLU A 180 6.00 13.78 25.75
CA GLU A 180 5.60 12.41 25.42
C GLU A 180 4.64 11.80 26.45
N VAL A 181 4.80 12.18 27.73
CA VAL A 181 3.85 11.81 28.80
C VAL A 181 2.47 12.43 28.51
N GLN A 182 2.43 13.73 28.18
CA GLN A 182 1.19 14.40 27.78
C GLN A 182 0.56 13.76 26.53
N ARG A 183 1.38 13.44 25.53
CA ARG A 183 0.95 12.82 24.27
C ARG A 183 0.37 11.43 24.48
N THR A 184 1.00 10.62 25.32
CA THR A 184 0.50 9.28 25.70
C THR A 184 -0.86 9.39 26.38
N ALA A 185 -1.01 10.29 27.35
CA ALA A 185 -2.28 10.53 28.04
C ALA A 185 -3.40 11.02 27.08
N HIS A 186 -3.08 11.90 26.14
CA HIS A 186 -4.01 12.38 25.11
C HIS A 186 -4.47 11.26 24.17
N VAL A 187 -3.53 10.45 23.68
CA VAL A 187 -3.83 9.30 22.80
C VAL A 187 -4.67 8.25 23.52
N GLN A 188 -4.37 7.95 24.78
CA GLN A 188 -5.17 7.04 25.60
C GLN A 188 -6.62 7.54 25.75
N SER A 189 -6.80 8.81 26.14
CA SER A 189 -8.12 9.44 26.26
C SER A 189 -8.91 9.41 24.95
N LEU A 190 -8.24 9.65 23.81
CA LEU A 190 -8.86 9.51 22.49
C LEU A 190 -9.22 8.06 22.15
N MET A 191 -8.35 7.09 22.45
CA MET A 191 -8.58 5.66 22.23
C MET A 191 -9.84 5.17 22.96
N ASP A 192 -10.02 5.58 24.21
CA ASP A 192 -11.17 5.21 25.03
C ASP A 192 -12.46 5.89 24.56
N ARG A 193 -12.37 7.18 24.22
CA ARG A 193 -13.47 7.95 23.61
C ARG A 193 -13.95 7.38 22.27
N LEU A 194 -13.03 6.90 21.42
CA LEU A 194 -13.37 6.27 20.14
C LEU A 194 -14.06 4.92 20.35
N ARG A 195 -13.59 4.10 21.29
CA ARG A 195 -14.24 2.83 21.66
C ARG A 195 -15.64 3.09 22.21
N ALA A 196 -15.79 3.96 23.21
CA ALA A 196 -17.08 4.28 23.81
C ALA A 196 -18.13 4.81 22.82
N LYS A 197 -17.70 5.57 21.78
CA LYS A 197 -18.61 6.18 20.80
C LYS A 197 -18.99 5.26 19.63
N SER A 198 -18.23 4.19 19.36
CA SER A 198 -18.39 3.37 18.17
C SER A 198 -18.55 1.89 18.55
N PRO A 199 -19.75 1.30 18.41
CA PRO A 199 -19.99 -0.09 18.76
C PRO A 199 -19.04 -1.08 18.06
N ILE A 200 -18.66 -0.80 16.80
CA ILE A 200 -17.72 -1.64 16.04
C ILE A 200 -16.28 -1.53 16.56
N TYR A 201 -15.83 -0.33 16.99
CA TYR A 201 -14.54 -0.18 17.66
C TYR A 201 -14.55 -0.76 19.06
N ASN A 202 -15.64 -0.62 19.82
CA ASN A 202 -15.76 -1.27 21.12
C ASN A 202 -15.68 -2.80 20.99
N PHE A 203 -16.36 -3.37 20.00
CA PHE A 203 -16.34 -4.80 19.72
C PHE A 203 -14.94 -5.30 19.35
N ILE A 204 -14.34 -4.72 18.30
CA ILE A 204 -13.07 -5.19 17.71
C ILE A 204 -11.82 -4.77 18.52
N MET A 205 -11.85 -3.61 19.19
CA MET A 205 -10.70 -3.06 19.93
C MET A 205 -10.91 -3.12 21.45
N SER A 206 -11.86 -3.92 21.94
CA SER A 206 -12.19 -4.10 23.36
C SER A 206 -10.96 -4.39 24.22
N SER A 207 -10.15 -5.39 23.85
CA SER A 207 -8.92 -5.79 24.53
C SER A 207 -7.65 -5.13 23.95
N ALA A 208 -7.78 -4.00 23.25
CA ALA A 208 -6.62 -3.28 22.72
C ALA A 208 -5.94 -2.44 23.81
N GLU A 209 -4.64 -2.63 24.00
CA GLU A 209 -3.81 -1.91 24.97
C GLU A 209 -2.86 -0.94 24.24
N LEU A 210 -2.68 0.27 24.78
CA LEU A 210 -1.68 1.23 24.33
C LEU A 210 -0.34 0.89 24.99
N ILE A 211 0.68 0.59 24.18
CA ILE A 211 2.00 0.15 24.66
C ILE A 211 3.01 1.29 24.67
N SER A 212 3.01 2.10 23.62
CA SER A 212 3.86 3.29 23.53
C SER A 212 3.27 4.32 22.57
N THR A 213 3.65 5.58 22.78
CA THR A 213 3.29 6.71 21.92
C THR A 213 4.47 7.65 21.84
N THR A 214 4.84 8.05 20.63
CA THR A 214 5.76 9.16 20.35
C THR A 214 5.09 10.12 19.37
N GLN A 215 5.74 11.22 19.00
CA GLN A 215 5.18 12.13 18.00
C GLN A 215 4.96 11.40 16.66
N GLY A 216 3.70 11.27 16.25
CA GLY A 216 3.32 10.62 15.00
C GLY A 216 3.36 9.09 15.01
N SER A 217 3.73 8.43 16.11
CA SER A 217 3.76 6.96 16.20
C SER A 217 3.01 6.44 17.42
N VAL A 218 2.29 5.32 17.23
CA VAL A 218 1.49 4.65 18.25
C VAL A 218 1.67 3.14 18.12
N THR A 219 2.07 2.49 19.21
CA THR A 219 2.10 1.02 19.32
C THR A 219 0.96 0.56 20.21
N THR A 220 0.14 -0.35 19.69
CA THR A 220 -0.90 -1.03 20.47
C THR A 220 -0.72 -2.55 20.40
N ARG A 221 -1.26 -3.29 21.37
CA ARG A 221 -1.37 -4.76 21.31
C ARG A 221 -2.82 -5.19 21.46
N LEU A 222 -3.19 -6.28 20.79
CA LEU A 222 -4.52 -6.87 20.83
C LEU A 222 -4.40 -8.39 20.87
N VAL A 223 -5.09 -9.03 21.82
CA VAL A 223 -5.22 -10.50 21.87
C VAL A 223 -6.39 -10.93 20.98
N LEU A 224 -6.15 -11.86 20.04
CA LEU A 224 -7.17 -12.29 19.09
C LEU A 224 -8.17 -13.27 19.73
N ASN A 225 -9.44 -12.87 19.77
CA ASN A 225 -10.58 -13.73 20.15
C ASN A 225 -11.34 -14.21 18.90
N GLU A 226 -12.38 -15.02 19.09
CA GLU A 226 -13.18 -15.63 18.01
C GLU A 226 -13.80 -14.60 17.04
N ASN A 227 -14.22 -13.44 17.55
CA ASN A 227 -14.82 -12.37 16.75
C ASN A 227 -13.82 -11.68 15.81
N HIS A 228 -12.51 -11.92 15.99
CA HIS A 228 -11.47 -11.36 15.14
C HIS A 228 -11.14 -12.24 13.93
N LEU A 229 -11.73 -13.44 13.83
CA LEU A 229 -11.32 -14.47 12.89
C LEU A 229 -12.27 -14.63 11.70
N ASN A 230 -11.75 -15.15 10.60
CA ASN A 230 -12.50 -15.60 9.44
C ASN A 230 -12.89 -17.09 9.57
N SER A 231 -13.69 -17.59 8.63
CA SER A 231 -14.12 -18.98 8.55
C SER A 231 -12.98 -20.01 8.39
N SER A 232 -11.74 -19.56 8.21
CA SER A 232 -10.53 -20.40 8.18
C SER A 232 -9.67 -20.27 9.44
N GLY A 233 -10.19 -19.63 10.50
CA GLY A 233 -9.53 -19.50 11.81
C GLY A 233 -8.37 -18.50 11.85
N ASN A 234 -8.23 -17.64 10.85
CA ASN A 234 -7.17 -16.61 10.78
C ASN A 234 -7.77 -15.20 10.94
N LEU A 235 -6.97 -14.22 11.36
CA LEU A 235 -7.34 -12.81 11.46
C LEU A 235 -8.13 -12.34 10.21
N HIS A 236 -9.34 -11.83 10.44
CA HIS A 236 -10.27 -11.45 9.38
C HIS A 236 -9.82 -10.16 8.68
N GLY A 237 -9.91 -10.10 7.35
CA GLY A 237 -9.43 -8.95 6.58
C GLY A 237 -10.09 -7.62 6.96
N ALA A 238 -11.40 -7.63 7.24
CA ALA A 238 -12.14 -6.46 7.73
C ALA A 238 -11.80 -6.09 9.19
N VAL A 239 -11.31 -7.04 10.00
CA VAL A 239 -10.81 -6.76 11.34
C VAL A 239 -9.46 -6.06 11.24
N SER A 240 -8.54 -6.53 10.37
CA SER A 240 -7.33 -5.77 10.04
C SER A 240 -7.67 -4.36 9.53
N ALA A 241 -8.65 -4.19 8.63
CA ALA A 241 -9.06 -2.87 8.15
C ALA A 241 -9.60 -1.96 9.28
N THR A 242 -10.34 -2.52 10.23
CA THR A 242 -10.84 -1.79 11.41
C THR A 242 -9.70 -1.39 12.34
N ILE A 243 -8.74 -2.30 12.59
CA ILE A 243 -7.52 -2.01 13.35
C ILE A 243 -6.78 -0.84 12.69
N ILE A 244 -6.55 -0.92 11.37
CA ILE A 244 -5.87 0.13 10.58
C ILE A 244 -6.59 1.47 10.72
N ASP A 245 -7.92 1.52 10.54
CA ASP A 245 -8.69 2.75 10.66
C ASP A 245 -8.60 3.37 12.07
N PHE A 246 -8.69 2.53 13.08
CA PHE A 246 -8.63 2.95 14.47
C PHE A 246 -7.23 3.46 14.85
N THR A 247 -6.17 2.66 14.69
CA THR A 247 -4.84 2.96 15.23
C THR A 247 -4.05 3.97 14.41
N THR A 248 -4.26 4.06 13.09
CA THR A 248 -3.66 5.16 12.31
C THR A 248 -4.29 6.51 12.65
N GLY A 249 -5.58 6.51 13.03
CA GLY A 249 -6.23 7.68 13.62
C GLY A 249 -5.55 8.14 14.91
N LEU A 250 -5.14 7.21 15.78
CA LEU A 250 -4.38 7.52 16.99
C LEU A 250 -2.98 8.07 16.66
N ALA A 251 -2.28 7.52 15.67
CA ALA A 251 -0.98 8.03 15.21
C ALA A 251 -1.07 9.46 14.62
N ILE A 252 -2.17 9.78 13.94
CA ILE A 252 -2.46 11.16 13.48
C ILE A 252 -2.69 12.08 14.68
N ALA A 253 -3.46 11.65 15.68
CA ALA A 253 -3.69 12.44 16.89
C ALA A 253 -2.42 12.60 17.74
N SER A 254 -1.53 11.61 17.72
CA SER A 254 -0.21 11.70 18.36
C SER A 254 0.76 12.63 17.62
N TRP A 255 0.44 13.15 16.44
CA TRP A 255 1.28 14.13 15.76
C TRP A 255 1.25 15.51 16.45
N ASP A 256 0.06 16.07 16.68
CA ASP A 256 -0.13 17.45 17.17
C ASP A 256 -1.17 17.60 18.30
N LEU A 257 -1.56 16.50 18.95
CA LEU A 257 -2.54 16.48 20.04
C LEU A 257 -3.95 16.95 19.62
N ARG A 258 -4.32 16.80 18.34
CA ARG A 258 -5.71 17.04 17.89
C ARG A 258 -6.69 16.02 18.48
N ASP A 259 -7.93 16.44 18.71
CA ASP A 259 -9.02 15.57 19.16
C ASP A 259 -9.64 14.70 18.05
N THR A 260 -9.35 15.00 16.77
CA THR A 260 -9.98 14.34 15.61
C THR A 260 -8.99 13.51 14.80
N THR A 261 -9.30 12.24 14.58
CA THR A 261 -8.49 11.31 13.79
C THR A 261 -8.56 11.50 12.27
N GLY A 262 -9.56 12.25 11.79
CA GLY A 262 -9.86 12.39 10.36
C GLY A 262 -10.74 11.28 9.78
N ALA A 263 -11.21 11.49 8.56
CA ALA A 263 -12.02 10.53 7.81
C ALA A 263 -11.15 9.78 6.78
N SER A 264 -11.39 8.48 6.61
CA SER A 264 -10.70 7.65 5.61
C SER A 264 -10.90 8.18 4.19
N VAL A 265 -9.80 8.32 3.44
CA VAL A 265 -9.80 8.68 2.01
C VAL A 265 -9.43 7.46 1.17
N ASP A 266 -8.37 6.76 1.55
CA ASP A 266 -7.91 5.52 0.89
C ASP A 266 -7.21 4.61 1.90
N MET A 267 -7.28 3.29 1.68
CA MET A 267 -6.60 2.30 2.51
C MET A 267 -6.11 1.13 1.66
N HIS A 268 -4.80 0.92 1.63
CA HIS A 268 -4.16 -0.22 0.99
C HIS A 268 -3.73 -1.26 2.04
N ILE A 269 -4.04 -2.54 1.84
CA ILE A 269 -3.78 -3.61 2.80
C ILE A 269 -3.15 -4.83 2.11
N SER A 270 -1.97 -5.22 2.57
CA SER A 270 -1.26 -6.44 2.18
C SER A 270 -1.29 -7.47 3.30
N TYR A 271 -1.94 -8.61 3.06
CA TYR A 271 -1.94 -9.77 3.96
C TYR A 271 -0.75 -10.67 3.64
N LEU A 272 0.19 -10.82 4.58
CA LEU A 272 1.51 -11.42 4.36
C LEU A 272 1.69 -12.75 5.10
N SER A 273 1.08 -12.90 6.27
CA SER A 273 1.02 -14.17 6.99
C SER A 273 -0.27 -14.27 7.83
N ALA A 274 -0.38 -15.28 8.69
CA ALA A 274 -1.58 -15.53 9.49
C ALA A 274 -1.32 -15.38 10.99
N ALA A 275 -2.28 -14.78 11.70
CA ALA A 275 -2.46 -14.88 13.14
C ALA A 275 -3.80 -15.56 13.43
N ARG A 276 -3.91 -16.29 14.54
CA ARG A 276 -5.02 -17.19 14.90
C ARG A 276 -5.60 -16.86 16.27
N LEU A 277 -6.62 -17.61 16.69
CA LEU A 277 -7.19 -17.55 18.04
C LEU A 277 -6.10 -17.60 19.13
N GLY A 278 -6.14 -16.66 20.08
CA GLY A 278 -5.20 -16.56 21.19
C GLY A 278 -3.84 -15.94 20.84
N ASP A 279 -3.53 -15.66 19.57
CA ASP A 279 -2.32 -14.93 19.22
C ASP A 279 -2.45 -13.46 19.67
N THR A 280 -1.37 -12.90 20.25
CA THR A 280 -1.23 -11.45 20.43
C THR A 280 -0.69 -10.84 19.15
N VAL A 281 -1.35 -9.81 18.64
CA VAL A 281 -0.82 -8.95 17.58
C VAL A 281 -0.33 -7.62 18.15
N GLU A 282 0.88 -7.24 17.80
CA GLU A 282 1.42 -5.90 17.98
C GLU A 282 1.17 -5.08 16.73
N ILE A 283 0.71 -3.86 16.93
CA ILE A 283 0.18 -2.98 15.89
C ILE A 283 0.93 -1.64 16.01
N VAL A 284 1.92 -1.46 15.14
CA VAL A 284 2.72 -0.22 15.05
C VAL A 284 2.13 0.63 13.93
N SER A 285 1.55 1.78 14.29
CA SER A 285 0.95 2.74 13.37
C SER A 285 1.75 4.03 13.38
N THR A 286 2.10 4.54 12.20
CA THR A 286 2.93 5.74 12.05
C THR A 286 2.24 6.70 11.08
N ALA A 287 1.98 7.92 11.51
CA ALA A 287 1.69 9.03 10.61
C ALA A 287 3.01 9.51 10.02
N GLU A 288 3.21 9.25 8.73
CA GLU A 288 4.43 9.64 8.00
C GLU A 288 4.45 11.17 7.80
N LYS A 289 3.27 11.75 7.53
CA LYS A 289 3.04 13.19 7.50
C LYS A 289 1.58 13.53 7.78
N VAL A 290 1.37 14.59 8.57
CA VAL A 290 0.06 15.19 8.82
C VAL A 290 0.04 16.61 8.27
N GLY A 291 -0.65 16.81 7.15
CA GLY A 291 -0.85 18.13 6.53
C GLY A 291 -2.12 18.84 7.01
N GLY A 292 -2.41 20.01 6.42
CA GLY A 292 -3.59 20.82 6.74
C GLY A 292 -4.93 20.30 6.18
N SER A 293 -4.90 19.28 5.32
CA SER A 293 -6.11 18.67 4.73
C SER A 293 -6.04 17.14 4.62
N VAL A 294 -4.84 16.56 4.61
CA VAL A 294 -4.63 15.11 4.44
C VAL A 294 -3.47 14.67 5.34
N ALA A 295 -3.60 13.47 5.92
CA ALA A 295 -2.55 12.76 6.61
C ALA A 295 -2.28 11.42 5.92
N PHE A 296 -1.01 11.06 5.80
CA PHE A 296 -0.55 9.78 5.28
C PHE A 296 0.02 8.95 6.42
N THR A 297 -0.42 7.70 6.52
CA THR A 297 0.03 6.78 7.58
C THR A 297 0.44 5.43 7.00
N SER A 298 1.41 4.79 7.64
CA SER A 298 1.73 3.38 7.47
C SER A 298 1.40 2.60 8.74
N ILE A 299 1.23 1.28 8.61
CA ILE A 299 0.93 0.40 9.74
C ILE A 299 1.45 -1.01 9.51
N ARG A 300 1.99 -1.61 10.57
CA ARG A 300 2.42 -3.00 10.62
C ARG A 300 1.65 -3.71 11.73
N ILE A 301 0.91 -4.75 11.37
CA ILE A 301 0.30 -5.70 12.30
C ILE A 301 1.17 -6.94 12.29
N SER A 302 1.85 -7.23 13.40
CA SER A 302 2.75 -8.36 13.56
C SER A 302 2.24 -9.27 14.67
N LYS A 303 2.25 -10.58 14.44
CA LYS A 303 2.11 -11.57 15.52
C LYS A 303 3.34 -11.48 16.43
N VAL A 304 3.12 -11.49 17.74
CA VAL A 304 4.16 -11.70 18.74
C VAL A 304 4.36 -13.21 18.88
N GLU A 305 5.57 -13.69 18.57
CA GLU A 305 5.98 -15.09 18.72
C GLU A 305 6.48 -15.35 20.15
N LYS A 306 6.62 -16.63 20.53
CA LYS A 306 6.92 -17.05 21.92
C LYS A 306 8.29 -16.60 22.44
N ASP A 307 9.22 -16.31 21.55
CA ASP A 307 10.56 -15.79 21.81
C ASP A 307 10.60 -14.25 21.89
N GLY A 308 9.46 -13.58 21.74
CA GLY A 308 9.36 -12.12 21.62
C GLY A 308 9.59 -11.60 20.21
N GLY A 309 9.86 -12.48 19.23
CA GLY A 309 9.99 -12.11 17.83
C GLY A 309 8.69 -11.56 17.23
N LEU A 310 8.82 -10.66 16.26
CA LEU A 310 7.66 -10.07 15.56
C LEU A 310 7.55 -10.63 14.14
N LYS A 311 6.49 -11.36 13.87
CA LYS A 311 6.18 -11.92 12.55
C LYS A 311 5.11 -11.10 11.86
N LEU A 312 5.46 -10.44 10.76
CA LEU A 312 4.54 -9.55 10.03
C LEU A 312 3.33 -10.32 9.46
N VAL A 313 2.12 -9.91 9.84
CA VAL A 313 0.83 -10.52 9.45
C VAL A 313 0.15 -9.66 8.39
N THR A 314 0.03 -8.36 8.65
CA THR A 314 -0.55 -7.38 7.72
C THR A 314 0.35 -6.15 7.63
N LEU A 315 0.57 -5.65 6.42
CA LEU A 315 1.14 -4.33 6.16
C LEU A 315 0.05 -3.45 5.57
N GLY A 316 -0.09 -2.21 6.04
CA GLY A 316 -1.08 -1.27 5.54
C GLY A 316 -0.51 0.12 5.28
N GLN A 317 -1.21 0.85 4.41
CA GLN A 317 -1.12 2.30 4.28
C GLN A 317 -2.54 2.86 4.37
N HIS A 318 -2.70 3.98 5.07
CA HIS A 318 -4.01 4.62 5.23
C HIS A 318 -3.86 6.13 5.07
N THR A 319 -4.58 6.70 4.10
CA THR A 319 -4.69 8.13 3.90
C THR A 319 -5.99 8.63 4.53
N LYS A 320 -5.92 9.65 5.40
CA LYS A 320 -7.09 10.29 6.02
C LYS A 320 -7.19 11.76 5.65
N TYR A 321 -8.39 12.21 5.32
CA TYR A 321 -8.74 13.63 5.31
C TYR A 321 -8.77 14.13 6.75
N VAL A 322 -8.04 15.20 7.02
CA VAL A 322 -7.94 15.81 8.34
C VAL A 322 -8.16 17.30 8.21
N LYS A 323 -8.84 17.92 9.16
CA LYS A 323 -8.91 19.39 9.21
C LYS A 323 -7.66 19.92 9.90
N ALA A 324 -7.07 21.01 9.39
CA ALA A 324 -5.99 21.70 10.09
C ALA A 324 -6.41 22.02 11.53
N SER A 325 -5.56 21.64 12.48
CA SER A 325 -5.60 22.18 13.83
C SER A 325 -5.44 23.69 13.73
N GLN A 326 -6.45 24.44 14.20
CA GLN A 326 -6.29 25.89 14.29
C GLN A 326 -5.11 26.19 15.23
N PRO A 327 -4.28 27.21 14.95
CA PRO A 327 -3.37 27.72 15.95
C PRO A 327 -4.19 28.04 17.21
N LYS A 328 -3.81 27.47 18.36
CA LYS A 328 -4.34 27.97 19.62
C LYS A 328 -3.85 29.42 19.72
N THR A 329 -4.76 30.38 19.61
CA THR A 329 -4.50 31.76 19.99
C THR A 329 -3.96 31.76 21.41
N GLN A 330 -2.81 32.42 21.59
CA GLN A 330 -2.15 32.60 22.89
C GLN A 330 -3.05 33.37 23.85
#